data_AF-A0A0D6AIB0-F1
#
_entry.id   AF-A0A0D6AIB0-F1
#
_cell.length_a   1.000
_cell.length_b   1.000
_cell.length_c   1.000
_cell.angle_alpha   90.00
_cell.angle_beta   90.00
_cell.angle_gamma   90.00
#
_symmetry.space_group_name_H-M   'P 1'
#
loop_
_entity.id
_entity.type
_entity.pdbx_description
1 polymer ?
#
loop_
_entity_poly.entity_id
_entity_poly.type
_entity_poly.pdbx_seq_one_letter_code
_entity_poly.pdbx_strand_id
1 'polypeptide(L)'
;MLINSLNLSVFSLPNNLNKTSPPITKEKDWSIWQPWVDFPFDDIQVGLSNMDLGGMMDFEYSCFGSVSDENNTLKQETYWYRIADKVERIGQDNYVTIEVGCWLNNEFKSTTTLTGIKN
;
A
#
# COMPACT_ATOMS: atom_id res chain seq x y z
N MET A 1 44.79 -5.70 -20.12
CA MET A 1 44.25 -5.97 -18.76
C MET A 1 43.01 -5.10 -18.62
N LEU A 2 41.83 -5.65 -18.95
CA LEU A 2 40.58 -4.89 -18.95
C LEU A 2 39.90 -5.13 -17.59
N ILE A 3 39.78 -4.07 -16.81
CA ILE A 3 39.01 -4.07 -15.57
C ILE A 3 37.56 -3.90 -16.01
N ASN A 4 36.80 -5.00 -16.06
CA ASN A 4 35.35 -4.92 -16.20
C ASN A 4 34.78 -4.32 -14.91
N SER A 5 34.40 -3.05 -14.98
CA SER A 5 33.59 -2.37 -13.98
C SER A 5 32.22 -3.05 -13.91
N LEU A 6 32.00 -3.84 -12.86
CA LEU A 6 30.67 -4.30 -12.45
C LEU A 6 29.87 -3.07 -12.01
N ASN A 7 29.03 -2.59 -12.92
CA ASN A 7 28.01 -1.59 -12.62
C ASN A 7 26.89 -2.30 -11.82
N LEU A 8 27.13 -2.50 -10.51
CA LEU A 8 26.11 -2.99 -9.60
C LEU A 8 25.06 -1.88 -9.46
N SER A 9 23.97 -2.00 -10.21
CA SER A 9 22.76 -1.24 -9.94
C SER A 9 22.20 -1.69 -8.59
N VAL A 10 22.51 -0.94 -7.53
CA VAL A 10 22.14 -1.25 -6.13
C VAL A 10 20.61 -1.22 -5.89
N PHE A 11 19.80 -0.80 -6.88
CA PHE A 11 18.35 -0.59 -6.70
C PHE A 11 17.50 -1.04 -7.91
N SER A 12 17.76 -2.22 -8.49
CA SER A 12 16.76 -2.83 -9.37
C SER A 12 15.78 -3.65 -8.53
N LEU A 13 14.50 -3.27 -8.51
CA LEU A 13 13.41 -4.16 -8.08
C LEU A 13 13.63 -5.54 -8.72
N PRO A 14 13.66 -6.64 -7.94
CA PRO A 14 13.88 -7.96 -8.52
C PRO A 14 12.78 -8.27 -9.52
N ASN A 15 13.16 -8.59 -10.76
CA ASN A 15 12.25 -8.92 -11.88
C ASN A 15 11.32 -10.14 -11.63
N ASN A 16 11.42 -10.78 -10.46
CA ASN A 16 10.58 -11.91 -10.03
C ASN A 16 10.05 -11.66 -8.60
N LEU A 17 9.27 -10.59 -8.41
CA LEU A 17 8.46 -10.44 -7.20
C LEU A 17 7.29 -11.41 -7.26
N ASN A 18 7.31 -12.45 -6.42
CA ASN A 18 6.14 -13.29 -6.22
C ASN A 18 5.14 -12.52 -5.37
N LYS A 19 4.11 -11.98 -6.04
CA LYS A 19 2.97 -11.34 -5.37
C LYS A 19 2.21 -12.39 -4.59
N THR A 20 1.89 -12.11 -3.33
CA THR A 20 1.08 -12.99 -2.51
C THR A 20 -0.13 -12.21 -1.98
N SER A 21 -1.22 -12.92 -1.72
CA SER A 21 -2.39 -12.35 -1.05
C SER A 21 -2.27 -12.45 0.48
N PRO A 22 -2.87 -11.51 1.22
CA PRO A 22 -3.04 -11.64 2.66
C PRO A 22 -3.93 -12.85 3.02
N PRO A 23 -3.95 -13.25 4.31
CA PRO A 23 -4.93 -14.20 4.80
C PRO A 23 -6.35 -13.66 4.60
N ILE A 24 -7.24 -14.46 3.98
CA ILE A 24 -8.64 -14.08 3.68
C ILE A 24 -9.54 -14.31 4.90
N THR A 25 -9.07 -13.91 6.09
CA THR A 25 -9.83 -14.04 7.33
C THR A 25 -10.35 -12.67 7.73
N LYS A 26 -11.66 -12.57 8.01
CA LYS A 26 -12.23 -11.34 8.55
C LYS A 26 -11.74 -11.12 9.98
N GLU A 27 -11.09 -9.99 10.21
CA GLU A 27 -10.75 -9.52 11.56
C GLU A 27 -11.92 -8.72 12.15
N LYS A 28 -12.00 -8.67 13.48
CA LYS A 28 -13.02 -7.88 14.17
C LYS A 28 -12.83 -6.39 13.82
N ASP A 29 -13.92 -5.70 13.54
CA ASP A 29 -13.97 -4.25 13.26
C ASP A 29 -13.26 -3.83 11.94
N TRP A 30 -12.95 -4.78 11.06
CA TRP A 30 -12.33 -4.53 9.76
C TRP A 30 -13.04 -5.27 8.63
N SER A 31 -13.00 -4.68 7.43
CA SER A 31 -13.31 -5.40 6.21
C SER A 31 -12.28 -6.51 5.96
N ILE A 32 -12.65 -7.48 5.11
CA ILE A 32 -11.66 -8.37 4.53
C ILE A 32 -10.68 -7.55 3.66
N TRP A 33 -9.46 -8.05 3.53
CA TRP A 33 -8.48 -7.49 2.62
C TRP A 33 -8.94 -7.62 1.17
N GLN A 34 -8.77 -6.55 0.41
CA GLN A 34 -9.09 -6.45 -1.02
C GLN A 34 -7.88 -5.92 -1.80
N PRO A 35 -7.70 -6.28 -3.07
CA PRO A 35 -6.64 -5.73 -3.91
C PRO A 35 -6.77 -4.21 -4.03
N TRP A 36 -5.66 -3.47 -3.95
CA TRP A 36 -5.68 -1.99 -4.06
C TRP A 36 -6.24 -1.48 -5.39
N VAL A 37 -6.10 -2.26 -6.46
CA VAL A 37 -6.69 -1.95 -7.78
C VAL A 37 -8.22 -1.83 -7.74
N ASP A 38 -8.87 -2.43 -6.75
CA ASP A 38 -10.32 -2.38 -6.54
C ASP A 38 -10.72 -1.32 -5.50
N PHE A 39 -9.79 -0.47 -5.06
CA PHE A 39 -10.07 0.56 -4.07
C PHE A 39 -11.13 1.55 -4.58
N PRO A 40 -12.18 1.85 -3.79
CA PRO A 40 -13.33 2.65 -4.24
C PRO A 40 -13.02 4.14 -4.18
N PHE A 41 -12.16 4.64 -5.08
CA PHE A 41 -11.77 6.05 -5.14
C PHE A 41 -12.95 7.01 -5.40
N ASP A 42 -14.06 6.52 -5.94
CA ASP A 42 -15.30 7.29 -6.12
C ASP A 42 -16.02 7.56 -4.79
N ASP A 43 -15.90 6.64 -3.81
CA ASP A 43 -16.60 6.72 -2.53
C ASP A 43 -15.69 7.22 -1.39
N ILE A 44 -14.38 7.00 -1.49
CA ILE A 44 -13.41 7.32 -0.44
C ILE A 44 -12.24 8.12 -0.99
N GLN A 45 -12.09 9.35 -0.48
CA GLN A 45 -10.96 10.22 -0.77
C GLN A 45 -9.82 9.94 0.21
N VAL A 46 -8.60 9.75 -0.28
CA VAL A 46 -7.38 9.47 0.51
C VAL A 46 -6.26 10.45 0.17
N GLY A 47 -5.15 10.41 0.92
CA GLY A 47 -4.00 11.29 0.65
C GLY A 47 -4.26 12.75 1.02
N LEU A 48 -5.09 12.96 2.04
CA LEU A 48 -5.57 14.28 2.46
C LEU A 48 -4.52 15.07 3.25
N SER A 49 -3.49 14.39 3.77
CA SER A 49 -2.44 15.01 4.59
C SER A 49 -1.03 14.64 4.12
N ASN A 50 -0.07 15.52 4.42
CA ASN A 50 1.35 15.22 4.23
C ASN A 50 1.82 14.00 5.06
N MET A 51 1.12 13.70 6.15
CA MET A 51 1.39 12.53 6.97
C MET A 51 1.00 11.24 6.25
N ASP A 52 -0.15 11.21 5.59
CA ASP A 52 -0.58 10.07 4.76
C ASP A 52 0.39 9.88 3.58
N LEU A 53 0.82 10.98 2.94
CA LEU A 53 1.79 10.94 1.85
C LEU A 53 3.14 10.36 2.31
N GLY A 54 3.69 10.86 3.41
CA GLY A 54 4.93 10.34 3.98
C GLY A 54 4.80 8.87 4.40
N GLY A 55 3.67 8.52 5.04
CA GLY A 55 3.37 7.15 5.44
C GLY A 55 3.28 6.18 4.26
N MET A 56 2.71 6.60 3.12
CA MET A 56 2.70 5.80 1.90
C MET A 56 4.09 5.66 1.27
N MET A 57 4.93 6.70 1.31
CA MET A 57 6.30 6.62 0.82
C MET A 57 7.14 5.64 1.65
N ASP A 58 7.05 5.72 2.98
CA ASP A 58 7.76 4.81 3.89
C ASP A 58 7.27 3.36 3.76
N PHE A 59 5.96 3.18 3.59
CA PHE A 59 5.35 1.90 3.26
C PHE A 59 5.89 1.33 1.95
N GLU A 60 5.87 2.13 0.88
CA GLU A 60 6.35 1.72 -0.43
C GLU A 60 7.83 1.33 -0.41
N TYR A 61 8.65 2.12 0.29
CA TYR A 61 10.06 1.80 0.52
C TYR A 61 10.23 0.49 1.29
N SER A 62 9.40 0.24 2.31
CA SER A 62 9.44 -1.00 3.08
C SER A 62 9.06 -2.23 2.25
N CYS A 63 8.13 -2.09 1.31
CA CYS A 63 7.71 -3.16 0.41
C CYS A 63 8.76 -3.46 -0.67
N PHE A 64 9.37 -2.43 -1.25
CA PHE A 64 10.11 -2.56 -2.52
C PHE A 64 11.56 -2.08 -2.48
N GLY A 65 12.03 -1.53 -1.36
CA GLY A 65 13.35 -0.91 -1.23
C GLY A 65 13.52 0.38 -2.04
N SER A 66 12.43 0.93 -2.59
CA SER A 66 12.44 2.17 -3.36
C SER A 66 11.05 2.79 -3.44
N VAL A 67 11.01 4.12 -3.44
CA VAL A 67 9.83 4.90 -3.81
C VAL A 67 9.93 5.24 -5.30
N SER A 68 8.87 5.01 -6.07
CA SER A 68 8.82 5.28 -7.51
C SER A 68 7.56 6.05 -7.87
N ASP A 69 7.33 6.26 -9.17
CA ASP A 69 6.13 6.92 -9.66
C ASP A 69 4.85 6.18 -9.24
N GLU A 70 3.83 6.96 -8.91
CA GLU A 70 2.48 6.53 -8.51
C GLU A 70 1.79 5.62 -9.52
N ASN A 71 2.22 5.66 -10.79
CA ASN A 71 1.67 4.88 -11.90
C ASN A 71 2.39 3.55 -12.15
N ASN A 72 3.19 3.07 -11.19
CA ASN A 72 3.83 1.77 -11.31
C ASN A 72 2.80 0.64 -11.09
N THR A 73 2.28 0.10 -12.19
CA THR A 73 1.27 -0.99 -12.20
C THR A 73 1.68 -2.18 -11.33
N LEU A 74 2.97 -2.53 -11.28
CA LEU A 74 3.46 -3.63 -10.46
C LEU A 74 3.19 -3.40 -8.97
N LYS A 75 3.34 -2.15 -8.50
CA LYS A 75 3.12 -1.77 -7.10
C LYS A 75 1.63 -1.78 -6.76
N GLN A 76 0.81 -1.20 -7.62
CA GLN A 76 -0.65 -1.18 -7.45
C GLN A 76 -1.24 -2.60 -7.39
N GLU A 77 -0.75 -3.52 -8.23
CA GLU A 77 -1.17 -4.92 -8.23
C GLU A 77 -0.62 -5.74 -7.03
N THR A 78 0.30 -5.18 -6.26
CA THR A 78 0.88 -5.83 -5.07
C THR A 78 0.19 -5.40 -3.78
N TYR A 79 -0.34 -4.19 -3.75
CA TYR A 79 -0.96 -3.63 -2.56
C TYR A 79 -2.34 -4.23 -2.30
N TRP A 80 -2.66 -4.32 -1.02
CA TRP A 80 -3.96 -4.70 -0.52
C TRP A 80 -4.45 -3.64 0.46
N TYR A 81 -5.76 -3.50 0.59
CA TYR A 81 -6.36 -2.63 1.60
C TYR A 81 -7.45 -3.32 2.37
N ARG A 82 -7.73 -2.79 3.55
CA ARG A 82 -8.96 -3.02 4.29
C ARG A 82 -9.42 -1.73 4.96
N ILE A 83 -10.71 -1.62 5.22
CA ILE A 83 -11.33 -0.44 5.79
C ILE A 83 -11.87 -0.81 7.16
N ALA A 84 -11.64 0.04 8.16
CA ALA A 84 -12.22 -0.13 9.48
C ALA A 84 -13.75 0.03 9.41
N ASP A 85 -14.49 -0.83 10.11
CA ASP A 85 -15.95 -0.75 10.20
C ASP A 85 -16.39 0.54 10.93
N LYS A 86 -15.50 1.10 11.77
CA LYS A 86 -15.74 2.34 12.49
C LYS A 86 -15.66 3.55 11.55
N VAL A 87 -16.72 4.34 11.56
CA VAL A 87 -16.79 5.63 10.86
C VAL A 87 -16.88 6.74 11.90
N GLU A 88 -16.00 7.74 11.80
CA GLU A 88 -15.99 8.90 12.68
C GLU A 88 -16.57 10.12 11.97
N ARG A 89 -17.65 10.69 12.51
CA ARG A 89 -18.27 11.88 11.92
C ARG A 89 -17.71 13.14 12.57
N ILE A 90 -17.06 14.00 11.78
CA ILE A 90 -16.56 15.29 12.24
C ILE A 90 -17.13 16.38 11.32
N GLY A 91 -18.00 17.23 11.88
CA GLY A 91 -18.74 18.20 11.07
C GLY A 91 -19.69 17.52 10.09
N GLN A 92 -19.48 17.77 8.79
CA GLN A 92 -20.26 17.20 7.70
C GLN A 92 -19.63 15.96 7.09
N ASP A 93 -18.36 15.68 7.40
CA ASP A 93 -17.58 14.62 6.77
C ASP A 93 -17.59 13.34 7.61
N ASN A 94 -17.47 12.20 6.93
CA ASN A 94 -17.34 10.89 7.54
C ASN A 94 -15.91 10.39 7.32
N TYR A 95 -15.13 10.28 8.38
CA TYR A 95 -13.76 9.80 8.36
C TYR A 95 -13.71 8.29 8.55
N VAL A 96 -12.86 7.62 7.78
CA VAL A 96 -12.61 6.19 7.84
C VAL A 96 -11.12 5.92 7.94
N THR A 97 -10.76 4.90 8.70
CA THR A 97 -9.39 4.39 8.76
C THR A 97 -9.22 3.31 7.70
N ILE A 98 -8.16 3.42 6.90
CA ILE A 98 -7.80 2.46 5.86
C ILE A 98 -6.44 1.90 6.21
N GLU A 99 -6.31 0.59 6.22
CA GLU A 99 -5.00 -0.06 6.32
C GLU A 99 -4.60 -0.53 4.94
N VAL A 100 -3.38 -0.20 4.54
CA VAL A 100 -2.75 -0.65 3.29
C VAL A 100 -1.62 -1.58 3.65
N GLY A 101 -1.49 -2.70 2.96
CA GLY A 101 -0.50 -3.73 3.24
C GLY A 101 0.10 -4.33 1.97
N CYS A 102 1.31 -4.89 2.11
CA CYS A 102 1.98 -5.62 1.04
C CYS A 102 2.48 -6.98 1.52
N TRP A 103 2.23 -8.00 0.68
CA TRP A 103 2.71 -9.36 0.86
C TRP A 103 3.53 -9.75 -0.36
N LEU A 104 4.79 -10.08 -0.11
CA LEU A 104 5.76 -10.38 -1.15
C LEU A 104 6.53 -11.63 -0.76
N ASN A 105 6.78 -12.51 -1.73
CA ASN A 105 7.53 -13.74 -1.54
C ASN A 105 6.94 -14.63 -0.42
N ASN A 106 5.61 -14.75 -0.39
CA ASN A 106 4.84 -15.52 0.59
C ASN A 106 4.93 -15.02 2.05
N GLU A 107 5.33 -13.77 2.25
CA GLU A 107 5.47 -13.18 3.57
C GLU A 107 4.82 -11.80 3.65
N PHE A 108 4.30 -11.48 4.82
CA PHE A 108 3.97 -10.11 5.19
C PHE A 108 5.23 -9.25 5.17
N LYS A 109 5.17 -8.07 4.55
CA LYS A 109 6.31 -7.13 4.52
C LYS A 109 6.06 -5.87 5.32
N SER A 110 4.96 -5.17 5.07
CA SER A 110 4.65 -3.93 5.77
C SER A 110 3.16 -3.61 5.70
N THR A 111 2.69 -2.79 6.64
CA THR A 111 1.42 -2.07 6.56
C THR A 111 1.60 -0.60 6.91
N THR A 112 0.67 0.22 6.46
CA THR A 112 0.49 1.61 6.88
C THR A 112 -0.98 1.93 6.99
N THR A 113 -1.29 2.98 7.76
CA THR A 113 -2.65 3.41 7.99
C THR A 113 -2.85 4.80 7.41
N LEU A 114 -3.91 4.95 6.64
CA LEU A 114 -4.35 6.20 6.03
C LEU A 114 -5.66 6.65 6.64
N THR A 115 -5.88 7.95 6.62
CA THR A 115 -7.21 8.53 6.87
C THR A 115 -7.89 8.83 5.54
N GLY A 116 -9.13 8.35 5.39
CA GLY A 116 -9.98 8.68 4.25
C GLY A 116 -11.24 9.44 4.65
N ILE A 117 -11.81 10.19 3.71
CA ILE A 117 -13.15 10.78 3.83
C ILE A 117 -14.09 9.97 2.94
N LYS A 118 -15.15 9.43 3.54
CA LYS A 118 -16.20 8.67 2.88
C LYS A 118 -17.37 9.59 2.53
N ASN A 119 -17.68 9.66 1.23
CA ASN A 119 -18.77 10.46 0.68
C ASN A 119 -20.15 9.79 0.87
#